data_AF-A0A544TEI5-F1
#
_entry.id   AF-A0A544TEI5-F1
#
_cell.length_a   1.000
_cell.length_b   1.000
_cell.length_c   1.000
_cell.angle_alpha   90.00
_cell.angle_beta   90.00
_cell.angle_gamma   90.00
#
_symmetry.space_group_name_H-M   'P 1'
#
loop_
_entity.id
_entity.type
_entity.pdbx_description
1 polymer ?
#
loop_
_entity_poly.entity_id
_entity_poly.type
_entity_poly.pdbx_seq_one_letter_code
_entity_poly.pdbx_strand_id
1 'polypeptide(L)'
;MNIPKKIELIEVGPRDGLQNEPKAISTASKKELIRQLADAGFSRMETAAFVSPKWVPQMADADEISQFCNDLGITYIALTPNLKALERAIQANVPQIAVFIGASSTFNQKNINKTTDESLLETEKMFRLAKEQGIFTRAYVSMSFACPYQGNVSFEELNYVCRRFVELGADEIDIGDTNGYANPKIVYDRFARLKDLYPDTVFVGHFHDTRKMALANTLAAMQAGIDKFDSSIGGLGGCPFSPGATGNLATEEVALMLSEMGVETGLKLEEISKIVPFAKSLSSRLQPV
;
A
#
# COMPACT_ATOMS: atom_id res chain seq x y z
N MET A 1 -25.37 2.65 9.67
CA MET A 1 -24.46 3.55 8.92
C MET A 1 -24.51 3.17 7.44
N ASN A 2 -24.37 4.12 6.53
CA ASN A 2 -24.20 3.82 5.10
C ASN A 2 -22.71 3.54 4.84
N ILE A 3 -22.33 2.27 4.85
CA ILE A 3 -20.96 1.77 4.62
C ILE A 3 -21.04 0.50 3.77
N PRO A 4 -19.97 0.14 3.03
CA PRO A 4 -19.91 -1.10 2.28
C PRO A 4 -20.16 -2.31 3.17
N LYS A 5 -20.84 -3.32 2.62
CA LYS A 5 -21.11 -4.60 3.30
C LYS A 5 -19.93 -5.57 3.26
N LYS A 6 -19.05 -5.37 2.28
CA LYS A 6 -17.85 -6.16 2.05
C LYS A 6 -16.68 -5.21 1.84
N ILE A 7 -15.55 -5.54 2.45
CA ILE A 7 -14.29 -4.80 2.34
C ILE A 7 -13.19 -5.76 1.89
N GLU A 8 -12.38 -5.34 0.93
CA GLU A 8 -11.11 -5.99 0.62
C GLU A 8 -9.99 -5.36 1.45
N LEU A 9 -9.29 -6.17 2.24
CA LEU A 9 -8.03 -5.76 2.84
C LEU A 9 -6.88 -6.31 2.00
N ILE A 10 -6.02 -5.41 1.53
CA ILE A 10 -4.84 -5.71 0.75
C ILE A 10 -3.66 -5.66 1.70
N GLU A 11 -3.01 -6.80 1.91
CA GLU A 11 -1.96 -6.92 2.90
C GLU A 11 -0.61 -6.49 2.31
N VAL A 12 -0.04 -5.42 2.87
CA VAL A 12 1.22 -4.81 2.39
C VAL A 12 2.41 -5.14 3.28
N GLY A 13 2.22 -5.85 4.38
CA GLY A 13 3.26 -6.22 5.34
C GLY A 13 4.49 -6.86 4.71
N PRO A 14 4.35 -7.89 3.83
CA PRO A 14 5.51 -8.56 3.21
C PRO A 14 6.41 -7.65 2.37
N ARG A 15 5.88 -6.57 1.78
CA ARG A 15 6.64 -5.54 1.07
C ARG A 15 6.84 -4.32 1.95
N ASP A 16 5.83 -3.47 2.08
CA ASP A 16 5.91 -2.15 2.72
C ASP A 16 6.29 -2.22 4.19
N GLY A 17 5.69 -3.17 4.91
CA GLY A 17 5.99 -3.41 6.33
C GLY A 17 7.44 -3.82 6.58
N LEU A 18 7.99 -4.71 5.74
CA LEU A 18 9.36 -5.20 5.89
C LEU A 18 10.42 -4.32 5.22
N GLN A 19 10.05 -3.45 4.28
CA GLN A 19 10.98 -2.70 3.42
C GLN A 19 12.03 -1.89 4.21
N ASN A 20 11.59 -1.29 5.32
CA ASN A 20 12.41 -0.39 6.12
C ASN A 20 12.93 -1.04 7.41
N GLU A 21 12.83 -2.36 7.56
CA GLU A 21 13.41 -3.05 8.70
C GLU A 21 14.94 -2.96 8.67
N PRO A 22 15.61 -2.55 9.76
CA PRO A 22 17.05 -2.37 9.75
C PRO A 22 17.81 -3.70 9.74
N LYS A 23 17.21 -4.77 10.29
CA LYS A 23 17.78 -6.11 10.25
C LYS A 23 17.39 -6.82 8.95
N ALA A 24 18.33 -7.59 8.40
CA ALA A 24 18.04 -8.42 7.25
C ALA A 24 17.09 -9.55 7.66
N ILE A 25 16.02 -9.73 6.88
CA ILE A 25 15.03 -10.80 7.06
C ILE A 25 15.30 -11.84 5.99
N SER A 26 15.37 -13.11 6.39
CA SER A 26 15.65 -14.21 5.46
C SER A 26 14.52 -14.37 4.45
N THR A 27 14.86 -14.77 3.21
CA THR A 27 13.87 -15.08 2.18
C THR A 27 12.88 -16.15 2.65
N ALA A 28 13.37 -17.16 3.39
CA ALA A 28 12.53 -18.21 3.96
C ALA A 28 11.48 -17.65 4.93
N SER A 29 11.84 -16.69 5.79
CA SER A 29 10.90 -16.04 6.70
C SER A 29 9.84 -15.22 5.97
N LYS A 30 10.20 -14.55 4.87
CA LYS A 30 9.23 -13.81 4.04
C LYS A 30 8.26 -14.75 3.33
N LYS A 31 8.77 -15.85 2.77
CA LYS A 31 7.94 -16.90 2.14
C LYS A 31 6.96 -17.51 3.13
N GLU A 32 7.43 -17.79 4.35
CA GLU A 32 6.59 -18.29 5.44
C GLU A 32 5.48 -17.29 5.80
N LEU A 33 5.82 -16.00 5.93
CA LEU A 33 4.82 -14.95 6.19
C LEU A 33 3.75 -14.91 5.09
N ILE A 34 4.18 -14.88 3.81
CA ILE A 34 3.27 -14.84 2.67
C ILE A 34 2.36 -16.08 2.63
N ARG A 35 2.90 -17.27 2.94
CA ARG A 35 2.13 -18.52 3.00
C ARG A 35 1.05 -18.44 4.06
N GLN A 36 1.41 -18.06 5.28
CA GLN A 36 0.45 -17.96 6.38
C GLN A 36 -0.66 -16.94 6.08
N LEU A 37 -0.31 -15.80 5.48
CA LEU A 37 -1.29 -14.79 5.05
C LEU A 37 -2.23 -15.34 3.96
N ALA A 38 -1.72 -16.05 2.96
CA ALA A 38 -2.56 -16.72 1.96
C ALA A 38 -3.54 -17.71 2.63
N ASP A 39 -3.07 -18.50 3.59
CA ASP A 39 -3.88 -19.49 4.31
C ASP A 39 -4.96 -18.83 5.20
N ALA A 40 -4.70 -17.62 5.70
CA ALA A 40 -5.64 -16.78 6.44
C ALA A 40 -6.72 -16.14 5.54
N GLY A 41 -6.60 -16.26 4.21
CA GLY A 41 -7.62 -15.85 3.24
C GLY A 41 -7.29 -14.57 2.47
N PHE A 42 -6.07 -14.04 2.55
CA PHE A 42 -5.67 -12.89 1.73
C PHE A 42 -5.66 -13.28 0.26
N SER A 43 -6.52 -12.62 -0.52
CA SER A 43 -6.61 -12.82 -1.98
C SER A 43 -5.64 -11.95 -2.76
N ARG A 44 -5.19 -10.83 -2.15
CA ARG A 44 -4.27 -9.88 -2.74
C ARG A 44 -3.30 -9.35 -1.69
N MET A 45 -2.02 -9.41 -2.03
CA MET A 45 -0.91 -8.99 -1.16
C MET A 45 0.11 -8.21 -1.96
N GLU A 46 0.77 -7.25 -1.35
CA GLU A 46 1.97 -6.66 -1.90
C GLU A 46 3.20 -7.38 -1.33
N THR A 47 3.94 -8.08 -2.19
CA THR A 47 4.94 -9.06 -1.73
C THR A 47 6.36 -8.74 -2.14
N ALA A 48 6.55 -7.91 -3.18
CA ALA A 48 7.87 -7.65 -3.75
C ALA A 48 8.04 -6.20 -4.19
N ALA A 49 9.30 -5.77 -4.30
CA ALA A 49 9.65 -4.51 -4.92
C ALA A 49 10.89 -4.70 -5.80
N PHE A 50 10.77 -4.41 -7.10
CA PHE A 50 11.87 -4.46 -8.06
C PHE A 50 12.71 -3.17 -7.98
N VAL A 51 13.26 -2.91 -6.81
CA VAL A 51 14.09 -1.75 -6.49
C VAL A 51 15.57 -2.14 -6.48
N SER A 52 16.46 -1.16 -6.43
CA SER A 52 17.90 -1.43 -6.29
C SER A 52 18.21 -2.04 -4.92
N PRO A 53 18.81 -3.24 -4.85
CA PRO A 53 19.23 -3.86 -3.59
C PRO A 53 20.24 -3.01 -2.80
N LYS A 54 20.95 -2.10 -3.47
CA LYS A 54 21.85 -1.14 -2.82
C LYS A 54 21.09 -0.16 -1.93
N TRP A 55 19.91 0.28 -2.37
CA TRP A 55 19.11 1.28 -1.66
C TRP A 55 18.10 0.64 -0.72
N VAL A 56 17.58 -0.54 -1.09
CA VAL A 56 16.61 -1.28 -0.30
C VAL A 56 17.03 -2.76 -0.22
N PRO A 57 18.02 -3.10 0.63
CA PRO A 57 18.54 -4.47 0.75
C PRO A 57 17.47 -5.49 1.12
N GLN A 58 16.46 -5.07 1.89
CA GLN A 58 15.33 -5.89 2.30
C GLN A 58 14.55 -6.44 1.10
N MET A 59 14.61 -5.83 -0.09
CA MET A 59 13.88 -6.26 -1.29
C MET A 59 14.78 -6.92 -2.33
N ALA A 60 16.00 -7.32 -1.96
CA ALA A 60 16.98 -7.91 -2.88
C ALA A 60 16.53 -9.25 -3.51
N ASP A 61 15.62 -9.95 -2.83
CA ASP A 61 15.09 -11.28 -3.17
C ASP A 61 13.75 -11.21 -3.94
N ALA A 62 13.42 -10.06 -4.55
CA ALA A 62 12.14 -9.84 -5.25
C ALA A 62 11.83 -10.91 -6.31
N ASP A 63 12.81 -11.37 -7.10
CA ASP A 63 12.59 -12.43 -8.10
C ASP A 63 12.22 -13.77 -7.42
N GLU A 64 12.91 -14.13 -6.33
CA GLU A 64 12.67 -15.38 -5.60
C GLU A 64 11.31 -15.38 -4.88
N ILE A 65 10.90 -14.23 -4.35
CA ILE A 65 9.57 -14.04 -3.76
C ILE A 65 8.48 -14.08 -4.84
N SER A 66 8.70 -13.44 -5.99
CA SER A 66 7.74 -13.44 -7.09
C SER A 66 7.52 -14.86 -7.64
N GLN A 67 8.60 -15.63 -7.84
CA GLN A 67 8.50 -17.03 -8.24
C GLN A 67 7.71 -17.86 -7.22
N PHE A 68 7.97 -17.68 -5.92
CA PHE A 68 7.21 -18.37 -4.87
C PHE A 68 5.72 -18.00 -4.86
N CYS A 69 5.38 -16.73 -5.10
CA CYS A 69 3.99 -16.29 -5.19
C CYS A 69 3.28 -16.90 -6.42
N ASN A 70 3.97 -16.99 -7.56
CA ASN A 70 3.48 -17.67 -8.75
C ASN A 70 3.21 -19.16 -8.47
N ASP A 71 4.17 -19.85 -7.84
CA ASP A 71 4.04 -21.28 -7.49
C ASP A 71 2.93 -21.53 -6.46
N LEU A 72 2.67 -20.56 -5.58
CA LEU A 72 1.58 -20.59 -4.61
C LEU A 72 0.21 -20.31 -5.25
N GLY A 73 0.17 -19.72 -6.46
CA GLY A 73 -1.06 -19.41 -7.17
C GLY A 73 -1.86 -18.24 -6.59
N ILE A 74 -1.19 -17.31 -5.90
CA ILE A 74 -1.82 -16.10 -5.36
C ILE A 74 -1.69 -14.91 -6.32
N THR A 75 -2.62 -13.97 -6.26
CA THR A 75 -2.47 -12.67 -6.92
C THR A 75 -1.67 -11.74 -6.01
N TYR A 76 -0.62 -11.14 -6.54
CA TYR A 76 0.25 -10.24 -5.77
C TYR A 76 0.66 -9.01 -6.56
N ILE A 77 1.01 -7.98 -5.80
CA ILE A 77 1.48 -6.69 -6.31
C ILE A 77 2.99 -6.62 -6.09
N ALA A 78 3.72 -6.15 -7.10
CA ALA A 78 5.11 -5.78 -6.96
C ALA A 78 5.36 -4.29 -7.29
N LEU A 79 6.08 -3.59 -6.42
CA LEU A 79 6.46 -2.20 -6.67
C LEU A 79 7.51 -2.11 -7.78
N THR A 80 7.24 -1.32 -8.80
CA THR A 80 8.14 -1.05 -9.93
C THR A 80 8.39 0.45 -10.05
N PRO A 81 9.54 0.98 -9.59
CA PRO A 81 9.79 2.43 -9.58
C PRO A 81 10.20 3.03 -10.93
N ASN A 82 10.50 2.21 -11.94
CA ASN A 82 10.97 2.66 -13.26
C ASN A 82 10.80 1.54 -14.31
N LEU A 83 11.07 1.86 -15.57
CA LEU A 83 10.90 0.93 -16.69
C LEU A 83 11.75 -0.35 -16.57
N LYS A 84 13.01 -0.23 -16.10
CA LYS A 84 13.88 -1.40 -15.89
C LYS A 84 13.33 -2.35 -14.82
N ALA A 85 12.73 -1.78 -13.76
CA ALA A 85 12.05 -2.56 -12.74
C ALA A 85 10.82 -3.29 -13.30
N LEU A 86 10.04 -2.61 -14.14
CA LEU A 86 8.89 -3.19 -14.82
C LEU A 86 9.29 -4.32 -15.78
N GLU A 87 10.32 -4.14 -16.60
CA GLU A 87 10.85 -5.21 -17.47
C GLU A 87 11.21 -6.47 -16.68
N ARG A 88 11.80 -6.30 -15.50
CA ARG A 88 12.16 -7.41 -14.61
C ARG A 88 10.92 -8.04 -13.96
N ALA A 89 9.93 -7.25 -13.58
CA ALA A 89 8.64 -7.75 -13.08
C ALA A 89 7.87 -8.54 -14.16
N ILE A 90 7.91 -8.10 -15.42
CA ILE A 90 7.34 -8.83 -16.57
C ILE A 90 8.02 -10.20 -16.71
N GLN A 91 9.36 -10.25 -16.66
CA GLN A 91 10.11 -11.51 -16.73
C GLN A 91 9.78 -12.46 -15.57
N ALA A 92 9.44 -11.91 -14.39
CA ALA A 92 9.01 -12.67 -13.22
C ALA A 92 7.51 -13.03 -13.24
N ASN A 93 6.77 -12.74 -14.32
CA ASN A 93 5.33 -12.97 -14.45
C ASN A 93 4.49 -12.35 -13.32
N VAL A 94 4.89 -11.15 -12.87
CA VAL A 94 4.13 -10.41 -11.87
C VAL A 94 2.75 -10.04 -12.42
N PRO A 95 1.64 -10.38 -11.73
CA PRO A 95 0.29 -10.12 -12.26
C PRO A 95 -0.16 -8.68 -12.05
N GLN A 96 0.36 -7.98 -11.04
CA GLN A 96 0.03 -6.58 -10.75
C GLN A 96 1.28 -5.78 -10.40
N ILE A 97 1.45 -4.62 -11.02
CA ILE A 97 2.52 -3.68 -10.66
C ILE A 97 1.97 -2.48 -9.92
N ALA A 98 2.81 -1.92 -9.06
CA ALA A 98 2.54 -0.65 -8.40
C ALA A 98 3.59 0.40 -8.78
N VAL A 99 3.13 1.62 -9.00
CA VAL A 99 3.98 2.83 -9.05
C VAL A 99 3.65 3.73 -7.86
N PHE A 100 4.58 4.63 -7.52
CA PHE A 100 4.45 5.49 -6.36
C PHE A 100 4.84 6.93 -6.71
N ILE A 101 3.91 7.87 -6.50
CA ILE A 101 4.11 9.30 -6.71
C ILE A 101 3.48 10.07 -5.54
N GLY A 102 4.18 11.06 -5.00
CA GLY A 102 3.61 11.96 -4.00
C GLY A 102 2.79 13.08 -4.61
N ALA A 103 1.70 13.46 -3.95
CA ALA A 103 0.97 14.69 -4.24
C ALA A 103 1.84 15.95 -4.02
N SER A 104 2.81 15.87 -3.09
CA SER A 104 3.80 16.92 -2.85
C SER A 104 5.02 16.78 -3.76
N SER A 105 5.28 17.78 -4.61
CA SER A 105 6.49 17.83 -5.44
C SER A 105 7.76 17.92 -4.58
N THR A 106 7.72 18.65 -3.45
CA THR A 106 8.85 18.71 -2.49
C THR A 106 9.17 17.33 -1.91
N PHE A 107 8.15 16.51 -1.63
CA PHE A 107 8.35 15.13 -1.20
C PHE A 107 9.01 14.30 -2.31
N ASN A 108 8.51 14.36 -3.54
CA ASN A 108 9.09 13.61 -4.66
C ASN A 108 10.56 13.97 -4.90
N GLN A 109 10.89 15.27 -4.88
CA GLN A 109 12.26 15.72 -5.07
C GLN A 109 13.19 15.18 -3.98
N LYS A 110 12.75 15.15 -2.72
CA LYS A 110 13.57 14.65 -1.61
C LYS A 110 13.70 13.13 -1.57
N ASN A 111 12.70 12.38 -2.06
CA ASN A 111 12.71 10.91 -1.98
C ASN A 111 13.30 10.27 -3.24
N ILE A 112 13.03 10.82 -4.41
CA ILE A 112 13.38 10.21 -5.70
C ILE A 112 14.06 11.18 -6.68
N ASN A 113 14.41 12.40 -6.24
CA ASN A 113 15.09 13.43 -7.03
C ASN A 113 14.36 13.81 -8.33
N LYS A 114 13.02 13.76 -8.31
CA LYS A 114 12.14 14.13 -9.43
C LYS A 114 10.97 14.96 -8.93
N THR A 115 10.48 15.85 -9.78
CA THR A 115 9.19 16.51 -9.59
C THR A 115 8.04 15.53 -9.82
N THR A 116 6.83 15.89 -9.39
CA THR A 116 5.61 15.14 -9.67
C THR A 116 5.40 14.92 -11.17
N ASP A 117 5.62 15.95 -12.00
CA ASP A 117 5.42 15.87 -13.45
C ASP A 117 6.42 14.94 -14.13
N GLU A 118 7.69 14.98 -13.73
CA GLU A 118 8.71 14.06 -14.25
C GLU A 118 8.38 12.60 -13.91
N SER A 119 7.92 12.33 -12.69
CA SER A 119 7.47 10.99 -12.27
C SER A 119 6.23 10.53 -13.03
N LEU A 120 5.28 11.41 -13.31
CA LEU A 120 4.09 11.10 -14.09
C LEU A 120 4.41 10.80 -15.56
N LEU A 121 5.35 11.54 -16.16
CA LEU A 121 5.83 11.30 -17.53
C LEU A 121 6.53 9.94 -17.67
N GLU A 122 7.27 9.51 -16.65
CA GLU A 122 7.87 8.16 -16.65
C GLU A 122 6.80 7.08 -16.47
N THR A 123 5.82 7.33 -15.60
CA THR A 123 4.70 6.40 -15.36
C THR A 123 3.87 6.16 -16.61
N GLU A 124 3.68 7.17 -17.47
CA GLU A 124 2.99 6.99 -18.75
C GLU A 124 3.59 5.86 -19.59
N LYS A 125 4.93 5.82 -19.69
CA LYS A 125 5.63 4.78 -20.45
C LYS A 125 5.47 3.41 -19.80
N MET A 126 5.52 3.37 -18.47
CA MET A 126 5.37 2.15 -17.70
C MET A 126 3.97 1.56 -17.82
N PHE A 127 2.92 2.38 -17.66
CA PHE A 127 1.54 1.92 -17.76
C PHE A 127 1.19 1.45 -19.16
N ARG A 128 1.69 2.13 -20.19
CA ARG A 128 1.54 1.68 -21.57
C ARG A 128 2.10 0.27 -21.76
N LEU A 129 3.35 0.03 -21.35
CA LEU A 129 3.98 -1.28 -21.45
C LEU A 129 3.26 -2.33 -20.59
N ALA A 130 2.90 -2.01 -19.34
CA ALA A 130 2.19 -2.94 -18.46
C ALA A 130 0.85 -3.39 -19.08
N LYS A 131 0.09 -2.45 -19.67
CA LYS A 131 -1.17 -2.73 -20.36
C LYS A 131 -0.99 -3.57 -21.62
N GLU A 132 0.04 -3.31 -22.42
CA GLU A 132 0.40 -4.14 -23.58
C GLU A 132 0.69 -5.60 -23.16
N GLN A 133 1.19 -5.81 -21.94
CA GLN A 133 1.42 -7.12 -21.35
C GLN A 133 0.22 -7.68 -20.56
N GLY A 134 -0.90 -6.95 -20.48
CA GLY A 134 -2.08 -7.34 -19.71
C GLY A 134 -1.88 -7.35 -18.19
N ILE A 135 -0.90 -6.60 -17.68
CA ILE A 135 -0.58 -6.50 -16.26
C ILE A 135 -1.46 -5.41 -15.61
N PHE A 136 -2.05 -5.73 -14.46
CA PHE A 136 -2.84 -4.78 -13.67
C PHE A 136 -1.97 -3.65 -13.11
N THR A 137 -2.44 -2.41 -13.21
CA THR A 137 -1.69 -1.20 -12.85
C THR A 137 -2.29 -0.53 -11.62
N ARG A 138 -1.59 -0.62 -10.49
CA ARG A 138 -1.90 0.12 -9.26
C ARG A 138 -1.05 1.40 -9.16
N ALA A 139 -1.66 2.50 -8.73
CA ALA A 139 -0.96 3.77 -8.54
C ALA A 139 -1.10 4.30 -7.11
N TYR A 140 0.01 4.40 -6.39
CA TYR A 140 0.06 5.03 -5.06
C TYR A 140 0.22 6.54 -5.16
N VAL A 141 -0.68 7.28 -4.49
CA VAL A 141 -0.57 8.72 -4.25
C VAL A 141 -0.18 8.97 -2.79
N SER A 142 1.11 9.20 -2.55
CA SER A 142 1.63 9.49 -1.21
C SER A 142 1.50 10.95 -0.82
N MET A 143 1.66 11.21 0.48
CA MET A 143 1.51 12.54 1.07
C MET A 143 0.19 13.18 0.65
N SER A 144 -0.87 12.37 0.57
CA SER A 144 -2.15 12.85 0.05
C SER A 144 -2.66 13.96 0.98
N PHE A 145 -2.62 13.77 2.29
CA PHE A 145 -3.25 14.67 3.27
C PHE A 145 -2.34 15.76 3.84
N ALA A 146 -1.09 15.41 4.10
CA ALA A 146 -0.08 16.32 4.63
C ALA A 146 1.30 15.83 4.20
N CYS A 147 2.27 16.75 4.17
CA CYS A 147 3.64 16.47 3.82
C CYS A 147 4.57 17.01 4.92
N PRO A 148 5.56 16.24 5.39
CA PRO A 148 6.50 16.72 6.42
C PRO A 148 7.41 17.87 5.94
N TYR A 149 7.46 18.14 4.63
CA TYR A 149 8.35 19.15 4.05
C TYR A 149 7.65 20.43 3.63
N GLN A 150 6.45 20.36 3.03
CA GLN A 150 5.67 21.54 2.64
C GLN A 150 4.54 21.88 3.63
N GLY A 151 4.22 20.98 4.56
CA GLY A 151 3.08 21.11 5.45
C GLY A 151 1.78 20.65 4.78
N ASN A 152 0.82 21.57 4.64
CA ASN A 152 -0.49 21.23 4.08
C ASN A 152 -0.38 20.81 2.60
N VAL A 153 -1.12 19.78 2.22
CA VAL A 153 -1.29 19.37 0.82
C VAL A 153 -2.73 19.64 0.46
N SER A 154 -2.99 20.47 -0.55
CA SER A 154 -4.33 20.84 -0.97
C SER A 154 -5.03 19.67 -1.68
N PHE A 155 -6.38 19.74 -1.78
CA PHE A 155 -7.10 18.79 -2.61
C PHE A 155 -6.70 18.91 -4.08
N GLU A 156 -6.39 20.11 -4.58
CA GLU A 156 -6.05 20.29 -5.99
C GLU A 156 -4.71 19.64 -6.35
N GLU A 157 -3.73 19.63 -5.45
CA GLU A 157 -2.48 18.88 -5.62
C GLU A 157 -2.74 17.36 -5.68
N LEU A 158 -3.58 16.84 -4.77
CA LEU A 158 -3.99 15.43 -4.79
C LEU A 158 -4.74 15.09 -6.09
N ASN A 159 -5.77 15.88 -6.41
CA ASN A 159 -6.61 15.70 -7.58
C ASN A 159 -5.82 15.80 -8.88
N TYR A 160 -4.81 16.66 -8.95
CA TYR A 160 -3.92 16.73 -10.10
C TYR A 160 -3.28 15.37 -10.38
N VAL A 161 -2.70 14.71 -9.37
CA VAL A 161 -2.07 13.39 -9.53
C VAL A 161 -3.12 12.32 -9.85
N CYS A 162 -4.25 12.29 -9.13
CA CYS A 162 -5.34 11.33 -9.39
C CYS A 162 -5.85 11.45 -10.83
N ARG A 163 -6.13 12.67 -11.31
CA ARG A 163 -6.58 12.92 -12.69
C ARG A 163 -5.61 12.33 -13.69
N ARG A 164 -4.30 12.56 -13.50
CA ARG A 164 -3.27 12.05 -14.41
C ARG A 164 -3.24 10.52 -14.39
N PHE A 165 -3.36 9.87 -13.24
CA PHE A 165 -3.47 8.41 -13.18
C PHE A 165 -4.75 7.88 -13.85
N VAL A 166 -5.89 8.56 -13.73
CA VAL A 166 -7.12 8.22 -14.47
C VAL A 166 -6.91 8.35 -15.98
N GLU A 167 -6.27 9.43 -16.45
CA GLU A 167 -5.97 9.65 -17.88
C GLU A 167 -5.00 8.60 -18.44
N LEU A 168 -4.02 8.16 -17.64
CA LEU A 168 -3.12 7.05 -17.96
C LEU A 168 -3.83 5.68 -17.86
N GLY A 169 -5.02 5.66 -17.26
CA GLY A 169 -5.87 4.51 -17.03
C GLY A 169 -5.31 3.52 -16.00
N ALA A 170 -4.86 4.01 -14.86
CA ALA A 170 -4.64 3.16 -13.69
C ALA A 170 -5.89 2.29 -13.43
N ASP A 171 -5.69 1.01 -13.14
CA ASP A 171 -6.80 0.12 -12.79
C ASP A 171 -7.29 0.40 -11.36
N GLU A 172 -6.40 0.84 -10.48
CA GLU A 172 -6.78 1.40 -9.16
C GLU A 172 -5.79 2.46 -8.67
N ILE A 173 -6.30 3.40 -7.86
CA ILE A 173 -5.53 4.49 -7.27
C ILE A 173 -5.62 4.41 -5.75
N ASP A 174 -4.47 4.25 -5.12
CA ASP A 174 -4.33 4.27 -3.66
C ASP A 174 -4.05 5.69 -3.15
N ILE A 175 -4.78 6.11 -2.13
CA ILE A 175 -4.68 7.44 -1.51
C ILE A 175 -4.06 7.29 -0.11
N GLY A 176 -2.77 7.61 -0.02
CA GLY A 176 -1.95 7.36 1.17
C GLY A 176 -1.84 8.53 2.15
N ASP A 177 -2.19 8.29 3.42
CA ASP A 177 -1.76 9.08 4.59
C ASP A 177 -0.38 8.63 5.07
N THR A 178 0.64 8.87 4.25
CA THR A 178 1.99 8.31 4.38
C THR A 178 2.72 8.70 5.68
N ASN A 179 2.34 9.81 6.31
CA ASN A 179 2.92 10.24 7.59
C ASN A 179 1.95 10.10 8.77
N GLY A 180 0.71 9.66 8.55
CA GLY A 180 -0.30 9.43 9.59
C GLY A 180 -0.85 10.73 10.20
N TYR A 181 -1.02 11.78 9.38
CA TYR A 181 -1.44 13.12 9.83
C TYR A 181 -2.87 13.47 9.40
N ALA A 182 -3.54 12.58 8.66
CA ALA A 182 -4.93 12.78 8.30
C ALA A 182 -5.85 12.64 9.53
N ASN A 183 -7.05 13.19 9.40
CA ASN A 183 -8.13 13.05 10.36
C ASN A 183 -9.42 12.61 9.64
N PRO A 184 -10.41 12.05 10.36
CA PRO A 184 -11.59 11.45 9.73
C PRO A 184 -12.35 12.43 8.82
N LYS A 185 -12.44 13.71 9.20
CA LYS A 185 -13.15 14.71 8.39
C LYS A 185 -12.49 14.90 7.03
N ILE A 186 -11.18 15.16 7.00
CA ILE A 186 -10.48 15.40 5.73
C ILE A 186 -10.44 14.13 4.87
N VAL A 187 -10.40 12.95 5.50
CA VAL A 187 -10.48 11.67 4.78
C VAL A 187 -11.83 11.53 4.08
N TYR A 188 -12.94 11.67 4.81
CA TYR A 188 -14.28 11.63 4.22
C TYR A 188 -14.43 12.63 3.07
N ASP A 189 -14.12 13.91 3.32
CA ASP A 189 -14.32 14.99 2.34
C ASP A 189 -13.58 14.72 1.01
N ARG A 190 -12.37 14.16 1.09
CA ARG A 190 -11.53 13.91 -0.09
C ARG A 190 -11.96 12.70 -0.86
N PHE A 191 -12.24 11.57 -0.19
CA PHE A 191 -12.73 10.38 -0.88
C PHE A 191 -14.10 10.62 -1.52
N ALA A 192 -15.01 11.33 -0.83
CA ALA A 192 -16.29 11.70 -1.40
C ALA A 192 -16.12 12.52 -2.69
N ARG A 193 -15.26 13.56 -2.65
CA ARG A 193 -14.98 14.39 -3.83
C ARG A 193 -14.28 13.63 -4.95
N LEU A 194 -13.36 12.71 -4.64
CA LEU A 194 -12.71 11.87 -5.65
C LEU A 194 -13.70 10.90 -6.30
N LYS A 195 -14.59 10.28 -5.53
CA LYS A 195 -15.66 9.42 -6.05
C LYS A 195 -16.64 10.18 -6.95
N ASP A 196 -16.99 11.42 -6.60
CA ASP A 196 -17.84 12.27 -7.43
C ASP A 196 -17.17 12.65 -8.75
N LEU A 197 -15.87 12.96 -8.72
CA LEU A 197 -15.09 13.33 -9.90
C LEU A 197 -14.77 12.15 -10.83
N TYR A 198 -14.53 10.97 -10.25
CA TYR A 198 -14.08 9.78 -10.96
C TYR A 198 -14.89 8.55 -10.52
N PRO A 199 -16.19 8.48 -10.88
CA PRO A 199 -17.11 7.45 -10.37
C PRO A 199 -16.69 6.02 -10.72
N ASP A 200 -16.06 5.85 -11.89
CA ASP A 200 -15.60 4.56 -12.42
C ASP A 200 -14.19 4.16 -11.93
N THR A 201 -13.51 5.03 -11.19
CA THR A 201 -12.18 4.75 -10.67
C THR A 201 -12.28 3.98 -9.35
N VAL A 202 -11.50 2.91 -9.25
CA VAL A 202 -11.29 2.17 -8.01
C VAL A 202 -10.31 2.94 -7.14
N PHE A 203 -10.77 3.40 -5.98
CA PHE A 203 -9.93 4.05 -4.98
C PHE A 203 -9.65 3.09 -3.82
N VAL A 204 -8.42 3.13 -3.31
CA VAL A 204 -7.98 2.36 -2.14
C VAL A 204 -7.51 3.33 -1.05
N GLY A 205 -7.85 3.05 0.22
CA GLY A 205 -7.36 3.82 1.35
C GLY A 205 -6.13 3.19 2.00
N HIS A 206 -5.07 3.97 2.17
CA HIS A 206 -3.87 3.55 2.89
C HIS A 206 -3.57 4.54 4.02
N PHE A 207 -3.76 4.11 5.27
CA PHE A 207 -3.63 5.00 6.42
C PHE A 207 -2.54 4.52 7.37
N HIS A 208 -1.56 5.38 7.63
CA HIS A 208 -0.64 5.14 8.72
C HIS A 208 -1.25 5.51 10.07
N ASP A 209 -0.90 4.72 11.08
CA ASP A 209 -1.40 4.88 12.45
C ASP A 209 -0.43 5.67 13.35
N THR A 210 0.44 6.50 12.75
CA THR A 210 1.45 7.30 13.46
C THR A 210 0.85 8.21 14.55
N ARG A 211 -0.40 8.67 14.38
CA ARG A 211 -1.14 9.49 15.36
C ARG A 211 -2.41 8.83 15.90
N LYS A 212 -2.54 7.51 15.78
CA LYS A 212 -3.69 6.75 16.31
C LYS A 212 -5.04 7.15 15.70
N MET A 213 -5.01 7.51 14.41
CA MET A 213 -6.19 7.93 13.64
C MET A 213 -6.57 6.95 12.54
N ALA A 214 -5.78 5.89 12.30
CA ALA A 214 -5.95 5.09 11.08
C ALA A 214 -7.30 4.36 11.03
N LEU A 215 -7.76 3.72 12.12
CA LEU A 215 -9.10 3.10 12.16
C LEU A 215 -10.23 4.10 11.94
N ALA A 216 -10.13 5.28 12.54
CA ALA A 216 -11.12 6.35 12.39
C ALA A 216 -11.12 6.90 10.95
N ASN A 217 -9.94 7.00 10.33
CA ASN A 217 -9.77 7.37 8.93
C ASN A 217 -10.36 6.30 7.99
N THR A 218 -10.11 5.01 8.26
CA THR A 218 -10.74 3.89 7.54
C THR A 218 -12.26 3.98 7.58
N LEU A 219 -12.83 4.19 8.77
CA LEU A 219 -14.29 4.34 8.91
C LEU A 219 -14.84 5.53 8.12
N ALA A 220 -14.13 6.66 8.13
CA ALA A 220 -14.51 7.84 7.35
C ALA A 220 -14.45 7.60 5.84
N ALA A 221 -13.43 6.89 5.35
CA ALA A 221 -13.35 6.49 3.95
C ALA A 221 -14.46 5.50 3.57
N MET A 222 -14.80 4.55 4.46
CA MET A 222 -15.95 3.65 4.26
C MET A 222 -17.27 4.44 4.14
N GLN A 223 -17.46 5.47 4.96
CA GLN A 223 -18.64 6.35 4.86
C GLN A 223 -18.69 7.13 3.53
N ALA A 224 -17.54 7.39 2.92
CA ALA A 224 -17.43 7.96 1.58
C ALA A 224 -17.58 6.93 0.46
N GLY A 225 -17.83 5.65 0.79
CA GLY A 225 -18.07 4.57 -0.16
C GLY A 225 -16.83 3.79 -0.60
N ILE A 226 -15.69 3.94 0.09
CA ILE A 226 -14.47 3.17 -0.19
C ILE A 226 -14.56 1.77 0.41
N ASP A 227 -14.28 0.77 -0.41
CA ASP A 227 -14.41 -0.65 -0.08
C ASP A 227 -13.11 -1.45 -0.11
N LYS A 228 -11.96 -0.78 -0.33
CA LYS A 228 -10.63 -1.39 -0.38
C LYS A 228 -9.66 -0.61 0.47
N PHE A 229 -8.86 -1.32 1.26
CA PHE A 229 -7.88 -0.71 2.16
C PHE A 229 -6.58 -1.50 2.22
N ASP A 230 -5.47 -0.78 2.34
CA ASP A 230 -4.18 -1.37 2.70
C ASP A 230 -4.05 -1.49 4.22
N SER A 231 -3.49 -2.62 4.65
CA SER A 231 -3.08 -2.83 6.04
C SER A 231 -1.85 -3.72 6.13
N SER A 232 -1.18 -3.71 7.28
CA SER A 232 0.07 -4.44 7.49
C SER A 232 -0.03 -5.30 8.75
N ILE A 233 0.16 -6.61 8.60
CA ILE A 233 0.04 -7.58 9.69
C ILE A 233 0.96 -7.22 10.87
N GLY A 234 0.44 -7.26 12.09
CA GLY A 234 1.20 -6.90 13.28
C GLY A 234 1.56 -5.42 13.40
N GLY A 235 1.00 -4.57 12.53
CA GLY A 235 1.41 -3.17 12.38
C GLY A 235 2.84 -3.05 11.84
N LEU A 236 3.29 -4.01 11.01
CA LEU A 236 4.62 -4.00 10.42
C LEU A 236 4.86 -2.71 9.62
N GLY A 237 6.09 -2.22 9.72
CA GLY A 237 6.48 -0.93 9.16
C GLY A 237 6.55 0.15 10.23
N GLY A 238 7.33 1.18 9.94
CA GLY A 238 7.48 2.35 10.79
C GLY A 238 7.40 3.61 9.96
N CYS A 239 7.27 4.76 10.61
CA CYS A 239 7.34 6.05 9.94
C CYS A 239 8.78 6.57 9.94
N PRO A 240 9.47 6.70 8.78
CA PRO A 240 10.82 7.28 8.73
C PRO A 240 10.86 8.72 9.25
N PHE A 241 9.74 9.43 9.18
CA PHE A 241 9.60 10.82 9.62
C PHE A 241 9.26 10.97 11.11
N SER A 242 8.92 9.87 11.79
CA SER A 242 8.61 9.86 13.22
C SER A 242 9.22 8.63 13.87
N PRO A 243 10.53 8.67 14.21
CA PRO A 243 11.24 7.54 14.78
C PRO A 243 10.52 6.95 16.00
N GLY A 244 10.26 5.64 15.98
CA GLY A 244 9.56 4.92 17.06
C GLY A 244 8.03 4.97 16.99
N ALA A 245 7.44 5.75 16.07
CA ALA A 245 6.00 5.72 15.85
C ALA A 245 5.58 4.56 14.93
N THR A 246 4.35 4.09 15.13
CA THR A 246 3.71 3.11 14.25
C THR A 246 3.59 3.64 12.82
N GLY A 247 3.89 2.77 11.85
CA GLY A 247 3.74 3.05 10.42
C GLY A 247 2.33 2.71 9.97
N ASN A 248 2.19 1.59 9.26
CA ASN A 248 0.92 1.10 8.73
C ASN A 248 -0.13 0.77 9.81
N LEU A 249 -1.41 0.85 9.42
CA LEU A 249 -2.53 0.30 10.18
C LEU A 249 -2.37 -1.22 10.33
N ALA A 250 -2.50 -1.72 11.55
CA ALA A 250 -2.38 -3.14 11.83
C ALA A 250 -3.57 -3.92 11.26
N THR A 251 -3.29 -4.96 10.46
CA THR A 251 -4.30 -5.80 9.81
C THR A 251 -5.25 -6.43 10.82
N GLU A 252 -4.75 -6.91 11.96
CA GLU A 252 -5.56 -7.51 13.01
C GLU A 252 -6.56 -6.53 13.64
N GLU A 253 -6.19 -5.24 13.76
CA GLU A 253 -7.05 -4.21 14.35
C GLU A 253 -8.19 -3.84 13.40
N VAL A 254 -7.89 -3.63 12.11
CA VAL A 254 -8.92 -3.31 11.12
C VAL A 254 -9.81 -4.50 10.81
N ALA A 255 -9.27 -5.71 10.74
CA ALA A 255 -10.06 -6.91 10.53
C ALA A 255 -11.02 -7.16 11.70
N LEU A 256 -10.57 -6.98 12.95
CA LEU A 256 -11.41 -7.05 14.14
C LEU A 256 -12.52 -5.99 14.09
N MET A 257 -12.18 -4.73 13.82
CA MET A 257 -13.17 -3.64 13.70
C MET A 257 -14.25 -3.97 12.67
N LEU A 258 -13.85 -4.41 11.47
CA LEU A 258 -14.78 -4.75 10.39
C LEU A 258 -15.70 -5.91 10.78
N SER A 259 -15.17 -6.95 11.42
CA SER A 259 -15.96 -8.08 11.91
C SER A 259 -16.98 -7.68 12.96
N GLU A 260 -16.58 -6.91 13.98
CA GLU A 260 -17.48 -6.41 15.03
C GLU A 260 -18.57 -5.47 14.48
N MET A 261 -18.29 -4.80 13.36
CA MET A 261 -19.25 -3.98 12.64
C MET A 261 -20.17 -4.78 11.69
N GLY A 262 -19.97 -6.09 11.57
CA GLY A 262 -20.73 -6.95 10.65
C GLY A 262 -20.40 -6.71 9.17
N VAL A 263 -19.15 -6.33 8.87
CA VAL A 263 -18.64 -6.10 7.52
C VAL A 263 -17.77 -7.30 7.11
N GLU A 264 -18.08 -7.88 5.95
CA GLU A 264 -17.41 -9.08 5.46
C GLU A 264 -16.05 -8.75 4.85
N THR A 265 -15.01 -9.53 5.18
CA THR A 265 -13.68 -9.43 4.53
C THR A 265 -13.27 -10.72 3.82
N GLY A 266 -13.86 -11.86 4.22
CA GLY A 266 -13.42 -13.19 3.78
C GLY A 266 -12.17 -13.71 4.52
N LEU A 267 -11.64 -12.95 5.47
CA LEU A 267 -10.46 -13.32 6.24
C LEU A 267 -10.81 -14.13 7.49
N LYS A 268 -9.90 -15.01 7.90
CA LYS A 268 -10.03 -15.83 9.12
C LYS A 268 -9.34 -15.13 10.29
N LEU A 269 -10.11 -14.42 11.12
CA LEU A 269 -9.57 -13.65 12.26
C LEU A 269 -8.71 -14.47 13.24
N GLU A 270 -9.10 -15.72 13.49
CA GLU A 270 -8.33 -16.61 14.36
C GLU A 270 -6.96 -16.94 13.77
N GLU A 271 -6.87 -17.13 12.45
CA GLU A 271 -5.60 -17.38 11.77
C GLU A 271 -4.74 -16.11 11.75
N ILE A 272 -5.32 -14.96 11.43
CA ILE A 272 -4.61 -13.65 11.49
C ILE A 272 -3.94 -13.47 12.85
N SER A 273 -4.68 -13.71 13.94
CA SER A 273 -4.17 -13.56 15.31
C SER A 273 -2.96 -14.47 15.61
N LYS A 274 -2.90 -15.65 14.99
CA LYS A 274 -1.76 -16.59 15.13
C LYS A 274 -0.53 -16.16 14.34
N ILE A 275 -0.71 -15.40 13.27
CA ILE A 275 0.38 -14.87 12.41
C ILE A 275 1.08 -13.69 13.09
N VAL A 276 0.34 -12.86 13.83
CA VAL A 276 0.85 -11.62 14.45
C VAL A 276 2.15 -11.82 15.23
N PRO A 277 2.29 -12.81 16.15
CA PRO A 277 3.55 -13.03 16.86
C PRO A 277 4.74 -13.30 15.94
N PHE A 278 4.53 -14.12 14.89
CA PHE A 278 5.57 -14.41 13.91
C PHE A 278 5.93 -13.16 13.11
N ALA A 279 4.94 -12.43 12.58
CA ALA A 279 5.17 -11.18 11.86
C ALA A 279 5.97 -10.17 12.71
N LYS A 280 5.55 -9.96 13.97
CA LYS A 280 6.26 -9.06 14.90
C LYS A 280 7.69 -9.52 15.18
N SER A 281 7.96 -10.83 15.23
CA SER A 281 9.33 -11.35 15.42
C SER A 281 10.28 -11.00 14.27
N LEU A 282 9.75 -10.70 13.08
CA LEU A 282 10.54 -10.24 11.93
C LEU A 282 10.92 -8.77 12.04
N SER A 283 10.19 -7.98 12.85
CA SER A 283 10.49 -6.58 13.07
C SER A 283 11.39 -6.39 14.28
N SER A 284 12.39 -5.54 14.10
CA SER A 284 13.21 -5.04 15.20
C SER A 284 12.75 -3.67 15.72
N ARG A 285 11.75 -3.07 15.07
CA ARG A 285 11.16 -1.77 15.42
C ARG A 285 10.02 -1.91 16.41
N LEU A 286 9.28 -3.02 16.33
CA LEU A 286 8.21 -3.34 17.27
C LEU A 286 8.82 -3.96 18.53
N GLN A 287 8.50 -3.41 19.71
CA GLN A 287 8.92 -4.02 20.96
C GLN A 287 8.18 -5.36 21.14
N PRO A 288 8.83 -6.39 21.71
CA PRO A 288 8.12 -7.61 22.08
C PRO A 288 7.03 -7.26 23.10
N VAL A 289 5.83 -7.79 22.84
CA VAL A 289 4.69 -7.75 23.77
C VAL A 289 5.00 -8.67 24.96
#